data_AF-U6RGG2-F1
#
_entry.id   AF-U6RGG2-F1
#
_cell.length_a   1.000
_cell.length_b   1.000
_cell.length_c   1.000
_cell.angle_alpha   90.00
_cell.angle_beta   90.00
_cell.angle_gamma   90.00
#
_symmetry.space_group_name_H-M   'P 1'
#
loop_
_entity.id
_entity.type
_entity.pdbx_description
1 polymer ?
#
loop_
_entity_poly.entity_id
_entity_poly.type
_entity_poly.pdbx_seq_one_letter_code
_entity_poly.pdbx_strand_id
1 'polypeptide(L)'
;MELTNKNIEEYINRFLDGETTNAEEQAIYRFFCTGNVPAHLKEYAPMFAWYEGGMQGEPKPQAMEDTKVEKRKTFSLRIPVTAWSAGIAAMVVVTLGLGLLVFSGQNLAKNHKWSCYDGSYIEVNGKRITDVKKIMPCIIETLEYANEVEQLARQRIDEIHRSEQEIKEKEDLVNN
;
A
#
# COMPACT_ATOMS: atom_id res chain seq x y z
N MET A 1 26.99 14.16 -8.48
CA MET A 1 27.07 14.08 -7.00
C MET A 1 27.81 12.80 -6.65
N GLU A 2 28.65 12.81 -5.61
CA GLU A 2 29.35 11.61 -5.15
C GLU A 2 28.58 10.99 -3.99
N LEU A 3 28.00 9.80 -4.23
CA LEU A 3 27.41 8.96 -3.19
C LEU A 3 28.55 8.22 -2.45
N THR A 4 28.49 8.23 -1.13
CA THR A 4 29.46 7.63 -0.23
C THR A 4 28.75 6.72 0.76
N ASN A 5 29.49 5.80 1.39
CA ASN A 5 28.92 4.89 2.40
C ASN A 5 28.23 5.58 3.58
N LYS A 6 28.49 6.88 3.81
CA LYS A 6 27.89 7.65 4.91
C LYS A 6 26.57 8.33 4.54
N ASN A 7 26.35 8.66 3.27
CA ASN A 7 25.16 9.37 2.81
C ASN A 7 24.17 8.46 2.07
N ILE A 8 24.61 7.26 1.64
CA ILE A 8 23.75 6.34 0.88
C ILE A 8 22.46 5.98 1.63
N GLU A 9 22.50 5.81 2.95
CA GLU A 9 21.33 5.45 3.76
C GLU A 9 20.20 6.50 3.66
N GLU A 10 20.55 7.78 3.74
CA GLU A 10 19.59 8.89 3.61
C GLU A 10 18.95 8.90 2.22
N TYR A 11 19.75 8.65 1.17
CA TYR A 11 19.27 8.57 -0.20
C TYR A 11 18.35 7.36 -0.44
N ILE A 12 18.63 6.23 0.21
CA ILE A 12 17.74 5.06 0.16
C ILE A 12 16.41 5.36 0.85
N ASN A 13 16.43 5.99 2.02
CA ASN A 13 15.18 6.33 2.72
C ASN A 13 14.33 7.30 1.87
N ARG A 14 14.93 8.36 1.35
CA ARG A 14 14.26 9.31 0.45
C ARG A 14 13.75 8.64 -0.83
N PHE A 15 14.47 7.66 -1.37
CA PHE A 15 14.03 6.88 -2.52
C PHE A 15 12.78 6.06 -2.19
N LEU A 16 12.77 5.38 -1.03
CA LEU A 16 11.61 4.62 -0.56
C LEU A 16 10.40 5.52 -0.26
N ASP A 17 10.65 6.76 0.16
CA ASP A 17 9.61 7.79 0.38
C ASP A 17 9.17 8.50 -0.91
N GLY A 18 9.84 8.25 -2.04
CA GLY A 18 9.50 8.85 -3.35
C GLY A 18 9.93 10.31 -3.51
N GLU A 19 10.90 10.78 -2.73
CA GLU A 19 11.40 12.16 -2.70
C GLU A 19 12.70 12.37 -3.50
N THR A 20 13.13 11.35 -4.25
CA THR A 20 14.32 11.41 -5.11
C THR A 20 14.00 11.91 -6.51
N THR A 21 14.94 12.63 -7.10
CA THR A 21 14.94 12.99 -8.51
C THR A 21 15.60 11.89 -9.35
N ASN A 22 15.25 11.79 -10.63
CA ASN A 22 15.85 10.80 -11.55
C ASN A 22 17.39 10.82 -11.58
N ALA A 23 18.01 11.98 -11.37
CA ALA A 23 19.47 12.12 -11.32
C ALA A 23 20.07 11.52 -10.04
N GLU A 24 19.35 11.62 -8.91
CA GLU A 24 19.74 10.99 -7.64
C GLU A 24 19.57 9.48 -7.71
N GLU A 25 18.46 9.01 -8.29
CA GLU A 25 18.22 7.57 -8.52
C GLU A 25 19.30 6.93 -9.39
N GLN A 26 19.71 7.60 -10.47
CA GLN A 26 20.80 7.10 -11.31
C GLN A 26 22.13 7.00 -10.54
N ALA A 27 22.36 7.88 -9.56
CA ALA A 27 23.53 7.80 -8.69
C ALA A 27 23.43 6.62 -7.72
N ILE A 28 22.23 6.33 -7.19
CA ILE A 28 21.95 5.15 -6.36
C ILE A 28 22.25 3.87 -7.15
N TYR A 29 21.74 3.73 -8.38
CA TYR A 29 21.98 2.54 -9.20
C TYR A 29 23.48 2.28 -9.42
N ARG A 30 24.23 3.31 -9.81
CA ARG A 30 25.69 3.21 -10.02
C ARG A 30 26.43 2.81 -8.74
N PHE A 31 26.01 3.33 -7.59
CA PHE A 31 26.62 3.01 -6.30
C PHE A 31 26.49 1.51 -5.98
N PHE A 32 25.32 0.92 -6.22
CA PHE A 32 25.09 -0.51 -6.01
C PHE A 32 25.80 -1.40 -7.03
N CYS A 33 26.08 -0.92 -8.25
CA CYS A 33 26.90 -1.64 -9.23
C CYS A 33 28.40 -1.68 -8.90
N THR A 34 28.90 -0.74 -8.08
CA THR A 34 30.34 -0.64 -7.76
C THR A 34 30.77 -1.65 -6.67
N GLY A 35 29.83 -2.39 -6.08
CA GLY A 35 30.10 -3.55 -5.20
C GLY A 35 30.58 -3.24 -3.77
N ASN A 36 30.80 -1.97 -3.41
CA ASN A 36 31.21 -1.55 -2.05
C ASN A 36 30.00 -1.12 -1.20
N VAL A 37 28.97 -1.97 -1.13
CA VAL A 37 27.72 -1.68 -0.42
C VAL A 37 27.82 -2.11 1.05
N PRO A 38 27.44 -1.24 2.02
CA PRO A 38 27.35 -1.59 3.44
C PRO A 38 26.52 -2.86 3.68
N ALA A 39 26.92 -3.68 4.66
CA ALA A 39 26.34 -5.01 4.87
C ALA A 39 24.81 -5.02 5.02
N HIS A 40 24.24 -4.03 5.71
CA HIS A 40 22.81 -3.89 5.93
C HIS A 40 22.02 -3.38 4.71
N LEU A 41 22.71 -2.80 3.71
CA LEU A 41 22.09 -2.35 2.45
C LEU A 41 22.16 -3.40 1.34
N LYS A 42 22.89 -4.51 1.56
CA LYS A 42 23.02 -5.58 0.56
C LYS A 42 21.68 -6.20 0.16
N GLU A 43 20.69 -6.16 1.04
CA GLU A 43 19.33 -6.66 0.75
C GLU A 43 18.64 -5.87 -0.37
N TYR A 44 18.98 -4.59 -0.54
CA TYR A 44 18.46 -3.74 -1.61
C TYR A 44 19.23 -3.88 -2.93
N ALA A 45 20.41 -4.52 -2.92
CA ALA A 45 21.22 -4.71 -4.13
C ALA A 45 20.49 -5.39 -5.30
N PRO A 46 19.74 -6.51 -5.13
CA PRO A 46 19.01 -7.11 -6.25
C PRO A 46 17.90 -6.20 -6.80
N MET A 47 17.30 -5.36 -5.95
CA MET A 47 16.27 -4.40 -6.34
C MET A 47 16.86 -3.30 -7.24
N PHE A 48 17.98 -2.70 -6.82
CA PHE A 48 18.66 -1.67 -7.62
C PHE A 48 19.32 -2.20 -8.89
N ALA A 49 19.80 -3.45 -8.88
CA ALA A 49 20.29 -4.12 -10.09
C ALA A 49 19.17 -4.30 -11.13
N TRP A 50 17.93 -4.54 -10.69
CA TRP A 50 16.77 -4.62 -11.58
C TRP A 50 16.42 -3.26 -12.19
N TYR A 51 16.50 -2.18 -11.42
CA TYR A 51 16.25 -0.82 -11.91
C TYR A 51 17.33 -0.33 -12.91
N GLU A 52 18.61 -0.71 -12.71
CA GLU A 52 19.69 -0.37 -13.65
C GLU A 52 19.48 -1.00 -15.04
N GLY A 53 18.99 -2.24 -15.08
CA GLY A 53 18.75 -2.99 -16.31
C GLY A 53 17.70 -2.38 -17.25
N GLY A 54 17.01 -1.31 -16.82
CA GLY A 54 15.80 -0.78 -17.43
C GLY A 54 14.69 -1.80 -17.23
N MET A 55 13.65 -1.43 -16.47
CA MET A 55 12.49 -2.30 -16.27
C MET A 55 12.07 -2.89 -17.63
N GLN A 56 12.15 -4.21 -17.80
CA GLN A 56 11.83 -4.85 -19.09
C GLN A 56 10.34 -4.63 -19.38
N GLY A 57 10.04 -3.54 -20.07
CA GLY A 57 8.69 -3.00 -20.19
C GLY A 57 8.64 -1.48 -20.44
N GLU A 58 9.69 -0.73 -20.14
CA GLU A 58 9.73 0.70 -20.50
C GLU A 58 10.08 0.90 -21.98
N PRO A 59 9.29 1.69 -22.74
CA PRO A 59 9.68 2.08 -24.08
C PRO A 59 10.94 2.94 -23.97
N LYS A 60 12.06 2.41 -24.48
CA LYS A 60 13.33 3.16 -24.58
C LYS A 60 13.04 4.53 -25.22
N PRO A 61 13.46 5.65 -24.60
CA PRO A 61 13.52 6.92 -25.32
C PRO A 61 14.49 6.69 -26.47
N GLN A 62 14.00 6.78 -27.71
CA GLN A 62 14.85 6.75 -28.88
C GLN A 62 15.93 7.83 -28.69
N ALA A 63 17.18 7.39 -28.68
CA ALA A 63 18.32 8.28 -28.81
C ALA A 63 18.08 9.14 -30.05
N MET A 64 17.86 10.44 -29.86
CA MET A 64 17.92 11.39 -30.95
C MET A 64 19.36 11.40 -31.44
N GLU A 65 19.62 10.70 -32.54
CA GLU A 65 20.80 10.95 -33.34
C GLU A 65 20.80 12.41 -33.77
N ASP A 66 21.97 13.02 -33.61
CA ASP A 66 22.29 14.40 -33.90
C ASP A 66 21.77 14.84 -35.27
N THR A 67 20.66 15.57 -35.29
CA THR A 67 20.31 16.39 -36.45
C THR A 67 20.07 17.81 -36.01
N LYS A 68 21.17 18.58 -36.09
CA LYS A 68 21.26 20.02 -36.33
C LYS A 68 19.96 20.81 -36.11
N VAL A 69 19.92 21.51 -34.98
CA VAL A 69 18.90 22.50 -34.63
C VAL A 69 18.76 23.55 -35.75
N GLU A 70 17.68 23.48 -36.52
CA GLU A 70 17.19 24.61 -37.30
C GLU A 70 15.95 25.26 -36.65
N LYS A 71 15.93 26.58 -36.76
CA LYS A 71 15.25 27.52 -35.88
C LYS A 71 13.72 27.42 -35.95
N ARG A 72 13.10 27.61 -34.79
CA ARG A 72 11.67 27.83 -34.57
C ARG A 72 11.07 28.76 -35.64
N LYS A 73 10.07 28.28 -36.36
CA LYS A 73 9.02 29.12 -36.95
C LYS A 73 7.70 28.73 -36.32
N THR A 74 7.08 29.69 -35.65
CA THR A 74 5.70 29.62 -35.16
C THR A 74 4.78 29.37 -36.34
N PHE A 75 4.39 28.12 -36.56
CA PHE A 75 3.41 27.74 -37.55
C PHE A 75 2.05 27.80 -36.88
N SER A 76 1.24 28.80 -37.23
CA SER A 76 -0.16 28.87 -36.84
C SER A 76 -0.92 27.72 -37.50
N LEU A 77 -1.11 26.65 -36.74
CA LEU A 77 -1.71 25.41 -37.22
C LEU A 77 -3.24 25.57 -37.27
N ARG A 78 -3.77 25.97 -38.42
CA ARG A 78 -5.20 25.82 -38.72
C ARG A 78 -5.47 24.37 -39.12
N ILE A 79 -5.93 23.56 -38.18
CA ILE A 79 -6.27 22.14 -38.40
C ILE A 79 -7.73 22.04 -38.88
N PRO A 80 -8.02 21.39 -40.03
CA PRO A 80 -9.40 21.19 -40.49
C PRO A 80 -10.16 20.17 -39.64
N VAL A 81 -11.47 20.39 -39.46
CA VAL A 81 -12.39 19.63 -38.58
C VAL A 81 -12.45 18.13 -38.91
N THR A 82 -12.04 17.72 -40.10
CA THR A 82 -12.01 16.30 -40.53
C THR A 82 -10.92 15.47 -39.86
N ALA A 83 -9.92 16.09 -39.23
CA ALA A 83 -8.88 15.41 -38.47
C ALA A 83 -9.24 15.17 -36.99
N TRP A 84 -10.43 15.58 -36.54
CA TRP A 84 -10.84 15.49 -35.12
C TRP A 84 -11.34 14.09 -34.70
N SER A 85 -11.60 13.18 -35.64
CA SER A 85 -12.12 11.85 -35.31
C SER A 85 -11.08 10.95 -34.62
N ALA A 86 -9.81 11.04 -35.00
CA ALA A 86 -8.74 10.23 -34.43
C ALA A 86 -8.38 10.63 -32.99
N GLY A 87 -8.43 11.93 -32.67
CA GLY A 87 -8.14 12.43 -31.31
C GLY A 87 -9.23 12.06 -30.30
N ILE A 88 -10.51 12.16 -30.69
CA ILE A 88 -11.64 11.79 -29.82
C ILE A 88 -11.65 10.28 -29.56
N ALA A 89 -11.42 9.45 -30.59
CA ALA A 89 -11.34 8.01 -30.44
C ALA A 89 -10.21 7.59 -29.48
N ALA A 90 -9.03 8.21 -29.59
CA ALA A 90 -7.91 7.95 -28.67
C ALA A 90 -8.26 8.30 -27.21
N MET A 91 -8.94 9.43 -26.96
CA MET A 91 -9.36 9.81 -25.61
C MET A 91 -10.39 8.82 -25.03
N VAL A 92 -11.34 8.35 -25.84
CA VAL A 92 -12.33 7.34 -25.41
C VAL A 92 -11.65 6.00 -25.09
N VAL A 93 -10.68 5.56 -25.91
CA VAL A 93 -9.94 4.32 -25.66
C VAL A 93 -9.07 4.43 -24.40
N VAL A 94 -8.40 5.56 -24.18
CA VAL A 94 -7.58 5.78 -22.98
C VAL A 94 -8.45 5.83 -21.73
N THR A 95 -9.57 6.56 -21.76
CA THR A 95 -10.50 6.66 -20.63
C THR A 95 -11.18 5.33 -20.32
N LEU A 96 -11.63 4.58 -21.33
CA LEU A 96 -12.19 3.24 -21.12
C LEU A 96 -11.12 2.23 -20.67
N GLY A 97 -9.91 2.32 -21.21
CA GLY A 97 -8.78 1.46 -20.84
C GLY A 97 -8.34 1.67 -19.38
N LEU A 98 -8.13 2.92 -18.97
CA LEU A 98 -7.84 3.26 -17.57
C LEU A 98 -9.04 2.95 -16.65
N GLY A 99 -10.26 3.25 -17.10
CA GLY A 99 -11.48 2.93 -16.36
C GLY A 99 -11.63 1.43 -16.09
N LEU A 100 -11.39 0.59 -17.10
CA LEU A 100 -11.41 -0.88 -16.96
C LEU A 100 -10.30 -1.40 -16.05
N LEU A 101 -9.09 -0.84 -16.14
CA LEU A 101 -7.96 -1.25 -15.30
C LEU A 101 -8.18 -0.92 -13.83
N VAL A 102 -8.65 0.30 -13.54
CA VAL A 102 -9.00 0.74 -12.17
C VAL A 102 -10.20 -0.06 -11.63
N PHE A 103 -11.25 -0.25 -12.44
CA PHE A 103 -12.40 -1.06 -12.04
C PHE A 103 -12.00 -2.52 -11.77
N SER A 104 -11.16 -3.12 -12.61
CA SER A 104 -10.69 -4.51 -12.43
C SER A 104 -9.79 -4.66 -11.20
N GLY A 105 -8.90 -3.68 -10.94
CA GLY A 105 -8.03 -3.67 -9.76
C GLY A 105 -8.81 -3.58 -8.45
N GLN A 106 -9.88 -2.78 -8.40
CA GLN A 106 -10.77 -2.73 -7.23
C GLN A 106 -11.56 -4.03 -7.02
N ASN A 107 -11.90 -4.75 -8.10
CA ASN A 107 -12.58 -6.05 -8.00
C ASN A 107 -11.65 -7.17 -7.52
N LEU A 108 -10.34 -7.12 -7.86
CA LEU A 108 -9.34 -8.07 -7.35
C LEU A 108 -9.02 -7.86 -5.87
N ALA A 109 -8.85 -6.61 -5.43
CA ALA A 109 -8.54 -6.27 -4.04
C ALA A 109 -9.67 -6.69 -3.06
N LYS A 110 -10.95 -6.60 -3.49
CA LYS A 110 -12.10 -7.00 -2.67
C LYS A 110 -12.16 -8.51 -2.41
N ASN A 111 -11.62 -9.34 -3.31
CA ASN A 111 -11.64 -10.80 -3.15
C ASN A 111 -10.49 -11.31 -2.27
N HIS A 112 -9.46 -10.52 -2.02
CA HIS A 112 -8.32 -10.93 -1.20
C HIS A 112 -8.53 -10.74 0.32
N LYS A 113 -9.41 -9.81 0.74
CA LYS A 113 -9.57 -9.38 2.14
C LYS A 113 -9.73 -10.54 3.14
N TRP A 114 -10.34 -11.64 2.72
CA TRP A 114 -10.65 -12.78 3.59
C TRP A 114 -10.08 -14.11 3.08
N SER A 115 -9.10 -14.05 2.17
CA SER A 115 -8.55 -15.23 1.50
C SER A 115 -7.91 -16.24 2.45
N CYS A 116 -7.42 -15.81 3.62
CA CYS A 116 -6.88 -16.72 4.64
C CYS A 116 -7.93 -17.64 5.28
N TYR A 117 -9.22 -17.35 5.12
CA TYR A 117 -10.33 -18.16 5.62
C TYR A 117 -10.99 -18.97 4.50
N ASP A 118 -10.42 -18.99 3.30
CA ASP A 118 -10.96 -19.77 2.19
C ASP A 118 -10.97 -21.27 2.53
N GLY A 119 -12.07 -21.95 2.21
CA GLY A 119 -12.33 -23.33 2.64
C GLY A 119 -12.78 -23.53 4.09
N SER A 120 -12.81 -22.47 4.92
CA SER A 120 -13.39 -22.55 6.27
C SER A 120 -14.92 -22.55 6.24
N TYR A 121 -15.54 -23.09 7.29
CA TYR A 121 -17.00 -23.09 7.45
C TYR A 121 -17.41 -22.90 8.91
N ILE A 122 -18.66 -22.47 9.11
CA ILE A 122 -19.32 -22.45 10.41
C ILE A 122 -20.65 -23.19 10.34
N GLU A 123 -21.13 -23.70 11.47
CA GLU A 123 -22.46 -24.31 11.58
C GLU A 123 -23.31 -23.48 12.54
N VAL A 124 -24.33 -22.81 11.98
CA VAL A 124 -25.25 -21.96 12.75
C VAL A 124 -26.63 -22.59 12.66
N ASN A 125 -27.21 -22.95 13.80
CA ASN A 125 -28.53 -23.60 13.89
C ASN A 125 -28.65 -24.88 13.04
N GLY A 126 -27.60 -25.71 13.01
CA GLY A 126 -27.56 -26.94 12.21
C GLY A 126 -27.39 -26.72 10.70
N LYS A 127 -27.21 -25.48 10.25
CA LYS A 127 -26.93 -25.16 8.85
C LYS A 127 -25.45 -24.78 8.67
N ARG A 128 -24.76 -25.50 7.79
CA ARG A 128 -23.39 -25.17 7.38
C ARG A 128 -23.37 -23.96 6.46
N ILE A 129 -22.53 -22.99 6.80
CA ILE A 129 -22.24 -21.79 6.02
C ILE A 129 -20.77 -21.82 5.65
N THR A 130 -20.48 -21.76 4.35
CA THR A 130 -19.13 -21.79 3.78
C THR A 130 -18.73 -20.47 3.11
N ASP A 131 -19.68 -19.57 2.90
CA ASP A 131 -19.44 -18.27 2.25
C ASP A 131 -18.71 -17.35 3.22
N VAL A 132 -17.40 -17.19 3.03
CA VAL A 132 -16.52 -16.37 3.86
C VAL A 132 -17.04 -14.93 3.99
N LYS A 133 -17.68 -14.37 2.95
CA LYS A 133 -18.23 -13.00 3.01
C LYS A 133 -19.40 -12.88 3.99
N LYS A 134 -20.06 -13.99 4.35
CA LYS A 134 -21.11 -14.07 5.37
C LYS A 134 -20.57 -14.52 6.73
N ILE A 135 -19.56 -15.38 6.73
CA ILE A 135 -18.90 -15.87 7.95
C ILE A 135 -18.21 -14.72 8.68
N MET A 136 -17.43 -13.90 7.96
CA MET A 136 -16.60 -12.87 8.60
C MET A 136 -17.41 -11.82 9.38
N PRO A 137 -18.51 -11.24 8.86
CA PRO A 137 -19.35 -10.34 9.64
C PRO A 137 -19.90 -11.00 10.92
N CYS A 138 -20.33 -12.26 10.83
CA CYS A 138 -20.84 -13.00 11.98
C CYS A 138 -19.76 -13.21 13.06
N ILE A 139 -18.53 -13.52 12.66
CA ILE A 139 -17.39 -13.64 13.60
C ILE A 139 -17.14 -12.30 14.29
N ILE A 140 -17.08 -11.20 13.53
CA ILE A 140 -16.81 -9.86 14.08
C ILE A 140 -17.87 -9.48 15.11
N GLU A 141 -19.15 -9.62 14.76
CA GLU A 141 -20.28 -9.35 15.66
C GLU A 141 -20.22 -10.21 16.93
N THR A 142 -19.89 -11.49 16.80
CA THR A 142 -19.78 -12.40 17.95
C THR A 142 -18.63 -12.00 18.89
N LEU A 143 -17.49 -11.58 18.33
CA LEU A 143 -16.34 -11.14 19.11
C LEU A 143 -16.61 -9.80 19.82
N GLU A 144 -17.28 -8.87 19.13
CA GLU A 144 -17.70 -7.59 19.72
C GLU A 144 -18.63 -7.82 20.91
N TYR A 145 -19.67 -8.65 20.73
CA TYR A 145 -20.59 -9.02 21.80
C TYR A 145 -19.87 -9.69 22.98
N ALA A 146 -18.99 -10.66 22.71
CA ALA A 146 -18.22 -11.32 23.76
C ALA A 146 -17.36 -10.33 24.56
N ASN A 147 -16.70 -9.41 23.88
CA ASN A 147 -15.88 -8.37 24.52
C ASN A 147 -16.74 -7.42 25.38
N GLU A 148 -17.94 -7.03 24.94
CA GLU A 148 -18.86 -6.22 25.75
C GLU A 148 -19.28 -6.94 27.04
N VAL A 149 -19.62 -8.22 26.95
CA VAL A 149 -20.00 -9.04 28.10
C VAL A 149 -18.82 -9.19 29.06
N GLU A 150 -17.61 -9.42 28.55
CA GLU A 150 -16.40 -9.50 29.37
C GLU A 150 -16.11 -8.18 30.10
N GLN A 151 -16.25 -7.05 29.42
CA GLN A 151 -16.05 -5.74 30.04
C GLN A 151 -17.05 -5.48 31.16
N LEU A 152 -18.33 -5.79 30.92
CA LEU A 152 -19.37 -5.68 31.94
C LEU A 152 -19.06 -6.57 33.15
N ALA A 153 -18.64 -7.82 32.91
CA ALA A 153 -18.26 -8.74 33.97
C ALA A 153 -17.07 -8.20 34.80
N ARG A 154 -16.06 -7.61 34.15
CA ARG A 154 -14.92 -6.99 34.85
C ARG A 154 -15.34 -5.80 35.70
N GLN A 155 -16.18 -4.91 35.15
CA GLN A 155 -16.71 -3.77 35.91
C GLN A 155 -17.46 -4.22 37.16
N ARG A 156 -18.28 -5.26 37.05
CA ARG A 156 -18.98 -5.85 38.20
C ARG A 156 -18.03 -6.39 39.26
N ILE A 157 -16.96 -7.07 38.85
CA ILE A 157 -15.94 -7.58 39.77
C ILE A 157 -15.24 -6.42 40.49
N ASP A 158 -14.88 -5.37 39.77
CA ASP A 158 -14.23 -4.18 40.34
C ASP A 158 -15.14 -3.44 41.33
N GLU A 159 -16.44 -3.34 41.03
CA GLU A 159 -17.45 -2.77 41.93
C GLU A 159 -17.58 -3.60 43.22
N ILE A 160 -17.64 -4.92 43.10
CA ILE A 160 -17.69 -5.82 44.26
C ILE A 160 -16.45 -5.63 45.11
N HIS A 161 -15.25 -5.63 44.50
CA HIS A 161 -14.01 -5.48 45.25
C HIS A 161 -13.92 -4.14 45.99
N ARG A 162 -14.39 -3.06 45.37
CA ARG A 162 -14.50 -1.76 46.05
C ARG A 162 -15.45 -1.81 47.24
N SER A 163 -16.63 -2.42 47.07
CA SER A 163 -17.61 -2.55 48.15
C SER A 163 -17.09 -3.40 49.32
N GLU A 164 -16.32 -4.46 49.04
CA GLU A 164 -15.66 -5.29 50.07
C GLU A 164 -14.62 -4.49 50.86
N GLN A 165 -13.81 -3.65 50.20
CA GLN A 165 -12.85 -2.78 50.88
C GLN A 165 -13.56 -1.77 51.79
N GLU A 166 -14.63 -1.12 51.31
CA GLU A 166 -15.40 -0.17 52.12
C GLU A 166 -16.07 -0.83 53.34
N ILE A 167 -16.56 -2.07 53.21
CA ILE A 167 -17.14 -2.82 54.33
C ILE A 167 -16.05 -3.13 55.35
N LYS A 168 -14.88 -3.59 54.90
CA LYS A 168 -13.75 -3.92 55.78
C LYS A 168 -13.24 -2.71 56.55
N GLU A 169 -13.09 -1.56 55.89
CA GLU A 169 -12.71 -0.30 56.56
C GLU A 169 -13.72 0.10 57.64
N LYS A 170 -15.02 -0.03 57.37
CA LYS A 170 -16.08 0.27 58.35
C LYS A 170 -16.07 -0.70 59.52
N GLU A 171 -15.81 -2.00 59.29
CA GLU A 171 -15.67 -2.99 60.35
C GLU A 171 -14.47 -2.70 61.25
N ASP A 172 -13.33 -2.33 60.67
CA ASP A 172 -12.11 -1.96 61.42
C ASP A 172 -12.34 -0.70 62.28
N LEU A 173 -13.13 0.27 61.80
CA LEU A 173 -13.50 1.47 62.56
C LEU A 173 -14.49 1.20 63.71
N VAL A 174 -15.34 0.18 63.60
CA VAL A 174 -16.30 -0.20 64.66
C VAL A 174 -15.62 -1.03 65.76
N ASN A 175 -14.58 -1.79 65.39
CA ASN A 175 -13.89 -2.71 66.31
C ASN A 175 -12.69 -2.08 67.06
N ASN A 176 -12.38 -0.80 66.84
CA ASN A 176 -11.28 -0.05 67.48
C ASN A 176 -11.80 1.12 68.31
#